data_AF-A0A7C1SZ88-F1
#
_entry.id   AF-A0A7C1SZ88-F1
#
_cell.length_a   1.000
_cell.length_b   1.000
_cell.length_c   1.000
_cell.angle_alpha   90.00
_cell.angle_beta   90.00
_cell.angle_gamma   90.00
#
_symmetry.space_group_name_H-M   'P 1'
#
loop_
_entity.id
_entity.type
_entity.pdbx_description
1 polymer ?
#
loop_
_entity_poly.entity_id
_entity_poly.type
_entity_poly.pdbx_seq_one_letter_code
_entity_poly.pdbx_strand_id
1 'polypeptide(L)'
;MPLTDMPDFAGTILQEFASRGTTRVDTPVIQPAAPFLDMAGEDLRRRIFLTENERGESLCLRPEFTIPVCLRHIETATGTPKR
;
A
#
# COMPACT_ATOMS: atom_id res chain seq x y z
N MET A 1 5.32 -13.23 6.54
CA MET A 1 4.24 -14.14 6.96
C MET A 1 3.83 -14.94 5.74
N PRO A 2 3.68 -16.28 5.83
CA PRO A 2 3.09 -17.02 4.73
C PRO A 2 1.65 -16.51 4.50
N LEU A 3 1.30 -16.25 3.23
CA LEU A 3 -0.01 -15.78 2.79
C LEU A 3 -1.01 -16.95 2.78
N THR A 4 -1.23 -17.58 3.93
CA THR A 4 -1.99 -18.82 4.07
C THR A 4 -3.51 -18.63 3.96
N ASP A 5 -4.00 -17.38 4.02
CA ASP A 5 -5.43 -17.04 3.98
C ASP A 5 -5.88 -16.46 2.62
N MET A 6 -5.19 -16.79 1.52
CA MET A 6 -5.66 -16.35 0.21
C MET A 6 -6.85 -17.20 -0.23
N PRO A 7 -7.94 -16.58 -0.72
CA PRO A 7 -9.07 -17.32 -1.25
C PRO A 7 -8.67 -18.12 -2.49
N ASP A 8 -9.38 -19.20 -2.79
CA ASP A 8 -9.03 -20.16 -3.85
C ASP A 8 -8.82 -19.52 -5.23
N PHE A 9 -9.53 -18.42 -5.52
CA PHE A 9 -9.42 -17.68 -6.78
C PHE A 9 -8.16 -16.81 -6.90
N ALA A 10 -7.41 -16.62 -5.80
CA ALA A 10 -6.26 -15.70 -5.78
C ALA A 10 -5.19 -16.11 -6.78
N GLY A 11 -4.92 -17.41 -6.94
CA GLY A 11 -3.94 -17.92 -7.88
C GLY A 11 -4.22 -17.51 -9.33
N THR A 12 -5.49 -17.59 -9.75
CA THR A 12 -5.92 -17.19 -11.09
C THR A 12 -5.70 -15.69 -11.33
N ILE A 13 -6.07 -14.84 -10.37
CA ILE A 13 -5.86 -13.39 -10.49
C ILE A 13 -4.36 -13.06 -10.58
N LEU A 14 -3.53 -13.71 -9.77
CA LEU A 14 -2.09 -13.51 -9.80
C LEU A 14 -1.47 -13.92 -11.15
N GLN A 15 -1.92 -15.03 -11.72
CA GLN A 15 -1.48 -15.47 -13.04
C GLN A 15 -1.89 -14.48 -14.15
N GLU A 16 -3.11 -13.95 -14.12
CA GLU A 16 -3.57 -12.93 -15.07
C GLU A 16 -2.75 -11.63 -15.00
N PHE A 17 -2.34 -11.21 -13.81
CA PHE A 17 -1.46 -10.06 -13.66
C PHE A 17 -0.03 -10.35 -14.12
N ALA A 18 0.49 -11.55 -13.85
CA ALA A 18 1.82 -11.96 -14.29
C ALA A 18 1.91 -12.07 -15.82
N SER A 19 0.89 -12.61 -16.49
CA SER A 19 0.86 -12.75 -17.95
C SER A 19 0.90 -11.40 -18.69
N ARG A 20 0.49 -10.32 -18.02
CA ARG A 20 0.52 -8.93 -18.50
C ARG A 20 1.83 -8.20 -18.18
N GLY A 21 2.81 -8.88 -17.59
CA GLY A 21 4.12 -8.29 -17.27
C GLY A 21 4.11 -7.37 -16.05
N THR A 22 3.14 -7.50 -15.15
CA THR A 22 3.09 -6.71 -13.92
C THR A 22 4.03 -7.27 -12.85
N THR A 23 4.54 -6.40 -11.98
CA THR A 23 5.36 -6.79 -10.83
C THR A 23 4.50 -6.88 -9.59
N ARG A 24 4.58 -7.99 -8.85
CA ARG A 24 3.91 -8.11 -7.55
C ARG A 24 4.57 -7.18 -6.54
N VAL A 25 3.77 -6.31 -5.93
CA VAL A 25 4.20 -5.43 -4.85
C VAL A 25 3.53 -5.86 -3.55
N ASP A 26 4.34 -6.06 -2.53
CA ASP A 26 3.88 -6.27 -1.16
C ASP A 26 4.19 -5.03 -0.33
N THR A 27 3.16 -4.38 0.21
CA THR A 27 3.32 -3.16 1.04
C THR A 27 3.01 -3.50 2.50
N PRO A 28 3.70 -2.87 3.47
CA PRO A 28 3.37 -3.04 4.88
C PRO A 28 1.92 -2.65 5.20
N VAL A 29 1.29 -3.32 6.18
CA VAL A 29 -0.07 -2.97 6.64
C VAL A 29 -0.06 -1.68 7.47
N ILE A 30 0.97 -1.50 8.30
CA ILE A 30 1.19 -0.27 9.05
C ILE A 30 1.96 0.71 8.17
N GLN A 31 1.47 1.95 8.09
CA GLN A 31 2.06 3.01 7.28
C GLN A 31 2.13 4.33 8.08
N PRO A 32 3.01 5.28 7.71
CA PRO A 32 2.95 6.65 8.21
C PRO A 32 1.59 7.29 7.85
N ALA A 33 0.96 7.98 8.80
CA ALA A 33 -0.37 8.54 8.59
C ALA A 33 -0.36 9.79 7.68
N ALA A 34 0.72 10.59 7.74
CA ALA A 34 0.78 11.90 7.08
C ALA A 34 0.46 11.86 5.57
N PRO A 35 1.06 10.97 4.74
CA PRO A 35 0.74 10.93 3.31
C PRO A 35 -0.73 10.67 2.99
N PHE A 36 -1.42 9.90 3.83
CA PHE A 36 -2.85 9.64 3.67
C PHE A 36 -3.69 10.82 4.13
N LEU A 37 -3.31 11.48 5.22
CA LEU A 37 -4.04 12.64 5.76
C LEU A 37 -3.90 13.88 4.86
N ASP A 38 -2.74 14.07 4.22
CA ASP A 38 -2.48 15.23 3.35
C ASP A 38 -3.25 15.15 2.02
N MET A 39 -3.50 13.94 1.52
CA MET A 39 -4.29 13.69 0.31
C MET A 39 -5.77 13.37 0.60
N ALA A 40 -6.11 13.02 1.83
CA ALA A 40 -7.46 12.73 2.28
C ALA A 40 -8.32 14.00 2.32
N GLY A 41 -9.42 14.01 1.57
CA GLY A 41 -10.58 14.81 1.99
C GLY A 41 -11.11 14.33 3.35
N GLU A 42 -11.95 15.14 3.99
CA GLU A 42 -12.54 14.86 5.32
C GLU A 42 -13.16 13.45 5.46
N ASP A 43 -13.66 12.87 4.36
CA ASP A 43 -14.25 11.52 4.34
C ASP A 43 -13.24 10.40 4.61
N LEU A 44 -12.02 10.51 4.07
CA LEU A 44 -11.00 9.49 4.28
C LEU A 44 -10.44 9.60 5.70
N ARG A 45 -10.32 10.83 6.23
CA ARG A 45 -9.88 11.08 7.62
C ARG A 45 -10.75 10.38 8.67
N ARG A 46 -12.07 10.32 8.45
CA ARG A 46 -13.02 9.65 9.36
C ARG A 46 -12.95 8.12 9.32
N ARG A 47 -12.29 7.55 8.30
CA ARG A 47 -12.24 6.09 8.05
C ARG A 47 -10.85 5.49 8.28
N ILE A 48 -9.84 6.32 8.57
CA ILE A 48 -8.47 5.86 8.84
C ILE A 48 -8.37 5.41 10.29
N PHE A 49 -7.86 4.19 10.49
CA PHE A 49 -7.47 3.70 11.81
C PHE A 49 -6.08 4.23 12.17
N LEU A 50 -6.03 5.20 13.09
CA LEU A 50 -4.81 5.82 13.56
C LEU A 50 -4.25 5.08 14.79
N THR A 51 -2.93 5.02 14.86
CA THR A 51 -2.17 4.57 16.02
C THR A 51 -0.93 5.43 16.17
N GLU A 52 -0.29 5.36 17.33
CA GLU A 52 0.98 6.03 17.60
C GLU A 52 2.00 4.98 18.05
N ASN A 53 3.28 5.21 17.78
CA ASN A 53 4.35 4.40 18.34
C ASN A 53 4.97 5.07 19.58
N GLU A 54 5.91 4.39 20.23
CA GLU A 54 6.59 4.89 21.44
C GLU A 54 7.38 6.19 21.24
N ARG A 55 7.62 6.60 19.99
CA ARG A 55 8.34 7.83 19.63
C ARG A 55 7.41 9.00 19.29
N GLY A 56 6.08 8.81 19.40
CA GLY A 56 5.09 9.82 19.04
C GLY A 56 4.81 9.94 17.54
N GLU A 57 5.26 8.97 16.71
CA GLU A 57 5.02 9.00 15.27
C GLU A 57 3.59 8.54 14.98
N SER A 58 2.84 9.35 14.24
CA SER A 58 1.48 9.01 13.81
C SER A 58 1.51 7.98 12.67
N LEU A 59 0.97 6.81 12.97
CA LEU A 59 0.87 5.67 12.07
C LEU A 59 -0.60 5.36 11.78
N CYS A 60 -0.86 4.57 10.75
CA CYS A 60 -2.19 4.09 10.44
C CYS A 60 -2.17 2.66 9.89
N LEU A 61 -3.30 1.97 10.01
CA LEU A 61 -3.58 0.86 9.09
C LEU A 61 -3.75 1.44 7.69
N ARG A 62 -3.10 0.86 6.69
CA ARG A 62 -3.22 1.35 5.31
C ARG A 62 -4.71 1.37 4.90
N PRO A 63 -5.26 2.51 4.48
CA PRO A 63 -6.64 2.57 4.01
C PRO A 63 -6.77 2.06 2.57
N GLU A 64 -5.68 2.06 1.80
CA GLU A 64 -5.64 1.71 0.39
C GLU A 64 -4.20 1.32 -0.04
N PHE A 65 -3.97 1.04 -1.33
CA PHE A 65 -2.69 0.51 -1.84
C PHE A 65 -1.92 1.47 -2.76
N THR A 66 -2.56 2.46 -3.36
CA THR A 66 -1.99 3.41 -4.32
C THR A 66 -0.85 4.20 -3.72
N ILE A 67 -1.07 4.89 -2.59
CA ILE A 67 -0.04 5.70 -1.91
C ILE A 67 1.17 4.85 -1.52
N PRO A 68 1.04 3.72 -0.79
CA PRO A 68 2.21 2.95 -0.39
C PRO A 68 2.92 2.29 -1.57
N VAL A 69 2.22 1.93 -2.65
CA VAL A 69 2.85 1.45 -3.88
C VAL A 69 3.64 2.58 -4.58
N CYS A 70 3.06 3.78 -4.68
CA CYS A 70 3.74 4.94 -5.27
C CYS A 70 4.96 5.37 -4.47
N LEU A 71 4.88 5.42 -3.13
CA LEU A 71 6.01 5.73 -2.27
C LEU A 71 7.14 4.73 -2.47
N ARG A 72 6.83 3.43 -2.45
CA ARG A 72 7.81 2.37 -2.74
C ARG A 72 8.40 2.50 -4.15
N HIS A 73 7.59 2.87 -5.15
CA HIS A 73 8.08 3.12 -6.50
C HIS A 73 9.08 4.27 -6.51
N ILE A 74 8.79 5.40 -5.84
CA ILE A 74 9.70 6.54 -5.74
C ILE A 74 11.00 6.17 -5.02
N GLU A 75 10.93 5.37 -3.96
CA GLU A 75 12.11 4.91 -3.20
C GLU A 75 12.99 3.95 -4.00
N THR A 76 12.38 3.13 -4.87
CA THR A 76 13.09 2.09 -5.64
C THR A 76 13.45 2.52 -7.07
N ALA A 77 12.79 3.54 -7.61
CA ALA A 77 12.99 4.01 -8.97
C ALA A 77 13.99 5.18 -9.03
N THR A 78 15.16 4.91 -9.61
CA THR A 78 16.05 5.93 -10.18
C THR A 78 15.54 6.39 -11.56
N GLY A 79 14.32 6.94 -11.64
CA GLY A 79 13.80 7.56 -12.87
C GLY A 79 12.31 7.36 -13.14
N THR A 80 11.72 8.34 -13.83
CA THR A 80 10.32 8.40 -14.29
C THR A 80 9.94 7.15 -15.09
N PRO A 81 8.70 6.63 -14.97
CA PRO A 81 8.25 5.48 -15.74
C PRO A 81 8.52 5.68 -17.24
N LYS A 82 9.16 4.69 -17.87
CA LYS A 82 9.36 4.68 -19.33
C LYS A 82 7.99 4.64 -19.99
N ARG A 83 7.73 5.66 -20.82
CA ARG A 83 6.56 5.73 -21.71
C ARG A 83 6.55 4.59 -22.71
#